data_AF-A0A3R7W012-F1
#
_entry.id   AF-A0A3R7W012-F1
#
_cell.length_a   1.000
_cell.length_b   1.000
_cell.length_c   1.000
_cell.angle_alpha   90.00
_cell.angle_beta   90.00
_cell.angle_gamma   90.00
#
_symmetry.space_group_name_H-M   'P 1'
#
loop_
_entity.id
_entity.type
_entity.pdbx_description
1 polymer ?
#
loop_
_entity_poly.entity_id
_entity_poly.type
_entity_poly.pdbx_seq_one_letter_code
_entity_poly.pdbx_strand_id
1 'polypeptide(L)'
;MLTSTLHTYYKRDVIAKYSSVVKPSLTDANTVCRLNWALDHVRDIDGEKFINAMYDTVNVDEKWFFITRLQRKVIGAPGEKIKQRTCRSKRHLLKVMFPSAVARTRWDDSKQEWFDGKIGTWHFTETNFLTLQRCLEKVMLRNGGNDYKIPHMKKDAL
;
A
#
# COMPACT_ATOMS: atom_id res chain seq x y z
N MET A 1 5.85 43.91 3.12
CA MET A 1 6.95 43.00 3.47
C MET A 1 7.98 43.05 2.35
N LEU A 2 9.28 43.16 2.66
CA LEU A 2 10.33 43.14 1.65
C LEU A 2 10.41 41.74 1.03
N THR A 3 10.12 41.63 -0.27
CA THR A 3 10.28 40.39 -1.04
C THR A 3 11.74 40.23 -1.43
N SER A 4 12.32 39.06 -1.15
CA SER A 4 13.71 38.80 -1.52
C SER A 4 13.90 38.83 -3.04
N THR A 5 15.09 39.22 -3.51
CA THR A 5 15.45 39.23 -4.94
C THR A 5 15.17 37.89 -5.62
N LEU A 6 15.39 36.80 -4.89
CA LEU A 6 15.09 35.44 -5.36
C LEU A 6 13.58 35.19 -5.53
N HIS A 7 12.74 35.72 -4.64
CA HIS A 7 11.28 35.66 -4.80
C HIS A 7 10.83 36.49 -6.01
N THR A 8 11.46 37.64 -6.26
CA THR A 8 11.18 38.48 -7.43
C THR A 8 11.54 37.77 -8.73
N TYR A 9 12.69 37.09 -8.82
CA TYR A 9 13.07 36.31 -10.01
C TYR A 9 12.16 35.10 -10.23
N TYR A 10 11.72 34.43 -9.17
CA TYR A 10 10.71 33.38 -9.27
C TYR A 10 9.37 33.90 -9.78
N LYS A 11 8.92 35.08 -9.29
CA LYS A 11 7.67 35.72 -9.75
C LYS A 11 7.74 36.27 -11.18
N ARG A 12 8.94 36.49 -11.72
CA ARG A 12 9.19 36.92 -13.09
C ARG A 12 9.50 35.76 -14.04
N ASP A 13 9.28 34.51 -13.58
CA ASP A 13 9.55 33.27 -14.33
C ASP A 13 10.99 33.13 -14.86
N VAL A 14 11.94 33.89 -14.27
CA VAL A 14 13.38 33.79 -14.59
C VAL A 14 13.97 32.51 -13.99
N ILE A 15 13.41 32.06 -12.87
CA ILE A 15 13.80 30.81 -12.20
C ILE A 15 12.55 30.01 -11.83
N ALA A 16 12.62 28.70 -11.94
CA ALA A 16 11.55 27.79 -11.56
C ALA A 16 11.93 26.97 -10.31
N LYS A 17 10.91 26.60 -9.52
CA LYS A 17 11.09 25.66 -8.42
C LYS A 17 10.86 24.24 -8.93
N TYR A 18 11.87 23.40 -8.80
CA TYR A 18 11.77 21.98 -9.09
C TYR A 18 11.84 21.18 -7.79
N SER A 19 10.94 20.21 -7.64
CA SER A 19 11.05 19.19 -6.59
C SER A 19 11.55 17.90 -7.24
N SER A 20 12.70 17.41 -6.80
CA SER A 20 13.19 16.08 -7.16
C SER A 20 12.99 15.14 -5.97
N VAL A 21 12.50 13.93 -6.25
CA VAL A 21 12.33 12.86 -5.25
C VAL A 21 13.37 11.79 -5.56
N VAL A 22 14.11 11.37 -4.52
CA VAL A 22 15.06 10.27 -4.64
C VAL A 22 14.29 8.98 -4.97
N LYS A 23 14.62 8.38 -6.11
CA LYS A 23 14.09 7.08 -6.54
C LYS A 23 15.23 6.05 -6.50
N PRO A 24 14.94 4.76 -6.23
CA PRO A 24 15.94 3.71 -6.36
C PRO A 24 16.53 3.71 -7.77
N SER A 25 17.85 3.57 -7.87
CA SER A 25 18.51 3.37 -9.15
C SER A 25 18.21 1.96 -9.65
N LEU A 26 17.76 1.83 -10.90
CA LEU A 26 17.55 0.54 -11.55
C LEU A 26 18.79 0.19 -12.36
N THR A 27 19.28 -1.04 -12.20
CA THR A 27 20.26 -1.62 -13.11
C THR A 27 19.56 -2.03 -14.41
N ASP A 28 20.33 -2.25 -15.48
CA ASP A 28 19.79 -2.76 -16.74
C ASP A 28 19.10 -4.11 -16.54
N ALA A 29 19.69 -4.98 -15.72
CA ALA A 29 19.10 -6.26 -15.33
C ALA A 29 17.73 -6.11 -14.64
N ASN A 30 17.60 -5.16 -13.70
CA ASN A 30 16.32 -4.87 -13.03
C ASN A 30 15.29 -4.36 -14.04
N THR A 31 15.72 -3.53 -14.99
CA THR A 31 14.85 -2.98 -16.03
C THR A 31 14.32 -4.09 -16.94
N VAL A 32 15.18 -5.01 -17.38
CA VAL A 32 14.80 -6.17 -18.21
C VAL A 32 13.84 -7.08 -17.46
N CYS A 33 14.11 -7.39 -16.19
CA CYS A 33 13.21 -8.23 -15.39
C CYS A 33 11.81 -7.61 -15.27
N ARG A 34 11.73 -6.30 -15.04
CA ARG A 34 10.45 -5.59 -14.95
C ARG A 34 9.71 -5.54 -16.29
N LEU A 35 10.44 -5.39 -17.40
CA LEU A 35 9.85 -5.40 -18.74
C LEU A 35 9.29 -6.79 -19.07
N ASN A 36 10.06 -7.86 -18.84
CA ASN A 36 9.61 -9.22 -19.08
C ASN A 36 8.37 -9.55 -18.24
N TRP A 37 8.39 -9.19 -16.95
CA TRP A 37 7.22 -9.35 -16.10
C TRP A 37 6.00 -8.60 -16.65
N ALA A 38 6.16 -7.38 -17.15
CA ALA A 38 5.05 -6.63 -17.73
C ALA A 38 4.53 -7.29 -19.02
N LEU A 39 5.42 -7.78 -19.88
CA LEU A 39 5.07 -8.47 -21.13
C LEU A 39 4.31 -9.76 -20.87
N ASP A 40 4.67 -10.54 -19.84
CA ASP A 40 3.95 -11.77 -19.45
C ASP A 40 2.48 -11.49 -19.05
N HIS A 41 2.17 -10.25 -18.69
CA HIS A 41 0.82 -9.81 -18.34
C HIS A 41 0.09 -9.11 -19.49
N VAL A 42 0.63 -9.12 -20.71
CA VAL A 42 -0.04 -8.60 -21.90
C VAL A 42 -0.38 -9.76 -22.82
N ARG A 43 -1.67 -9.89 -23.17
CA ARG A 43 -2.15 -10.83 -24.18
C ARG A 43 -2.38 -10.09 -25.48
N ASP A 44 -2.00 -10.71 -26.59
CA ASP A 44 -2.29 -10.21 -27.93
C ASP A 44 -3.41 -11.07 -28.53
N ILE A 45 -4.52 -10.45 -28.91
CA ILE A 45 -5.66 -11.11 -29.54
C ILE A 45 -5.99 -10.30 -30.79
N ASP A 46 -5.80 -10.91 -31.96
CA ASP A 46 -6.05 -10.31 -33.28
C ASP A 46 -5.37 -8.94 -33.51
N GLY A 47 -4.18 -8.75 -32.94
CA GLY A 47 -3.40 -7.51 -33.03
C GLY A 47 -3.75 -6.46 -31.97
N GLU A 48 -4.77 -6.71 -31.15
CA GLU A 48 -5.11 -5.88 -30.00
C GLU A 48 -4.44 -6.40 -28.72
N LYS A 49 -3.89 -5.47 -27.93
CA LYS A 49 -3.16 -5.78 -26.70
C LYS A 49 -4.05 -5.59 -25.49
N PHE A 50 -4.27 -6.68 -24.76
CA PHE A 50 -5.07 -6.72 -23.54
C PHE A 50 -4.18 -6.95 -22.33
N ILE A 51 -4.28 -6.09 -21.32
CA ILE A 51 -3.61 -6.31 -20.05
C ILE A 51 -4.39 -7.38 -19.27
N ASN A 52 -3.68 -8.36 -18.73
CA ASN A 52 -4.25 -9.39 -17.87
C ASN A 52 -5.04 -8.73 -16.74
N ALA A 53 -6.30 -9.13 -16.62
CA ALA A 53 -7.17 -8.56 -15.61
C ALA A 53 -6.76 -8.93 -14.18
N MET A 54 -5.95 -9.97 -13.97
CA MET A 54 -5.46 -10.39 -12.65
C MET A 54 -6.59 -10.68 -11.64
N TYR A 55 -7.74 -11.20 -12.12
CA TYR A 55 -8.87 -11.56 -11.26
C TYR A 55 -8.58 -12.75 -10.33
N ASP A 56 -7.61 -13.57 -10.71
CA ASP A 56 -7.08 -14.72 -9.97
C ASP A 56 -5.87 -14.37 -9.07
N THR A 57 -5.47 -13.10 -9.05
CA THR A 57 -4.26 -12.66 -8.34
C THR A 57 -4.62 -11.91 -7.06
N VAL A 58 -3.91 -12.23 -5.98
CA VAL A 58 -3.96 -11.49 -4.72
C VAL A 58 -2.61 -10.84 -4.46
N ASN A 59 -2.61 -9.52 -4.32
CA ASN A 59 -1.43 -8.73 -4.01
C ASN A 59 -1.27 -8.67 -2.49
N VAL A 60 -0.12 -9.12 -1.99
CA VAL A 60 0.22 -9.09 -0.58
C VAL A 60 1.40 -8.16 -0.36
N ASP A 61 1.29 -7.27 0.62
CA ASP A 61 2.35 -6.35 1.00
C ASP A 61 2.43 -6.18 2.52
N GLU A 62 3.60 -5.77 3.01
CA GLU A 62 3.85 -5.48 4.42
C GLU A 62 3.72 -3.99 4.69
N LYS A 63 2.78 -3.63 5.58
CA LYS A 63 2.59 -2.25 5.99
C LYS A 63 3.09 -2.02 7.41
N TRP A 64 4.00 -1.06 7.57
CA TRP A 64 4.43 -0.56 8.87
C TRP A 64 3.50 0.54 9.38
N PHE A 65 2.92 0.34 10.56
CA PHE A 65 2.13 1.32 11.28
C PHE A 65 2.92 1.84 12.49
N PHE A 66 3.10 3.16 12.57
CA PHE A 66 3.72 3.79 13.72
C PHE A 66 2.69 3.95 14.85
N ILE A 67 3.01 3.46 16.04
CA ILE A 67 2.13 3.61 17.22
C ILE A 67 1.88 5.09 17.51
N THR A 68 2.91 5.92 17.36
CA THR A 68 2.78 7.37 17.48
C THR A 68 3.00 8.04 16.12
N ARG A 69 1.98 8.76 15.64
CA ARG A 69 2.12 9.64 14.46
C ARG A 69 3.19 10.69 14.74
N LEU A 70 4.18 10.80 13.86
CA LEU A 70 5.28 11.75 14.01
C LEU A 70 4.78 13.20 14.02
N GLN A 71 3.90 13.52 13.08
CA GLN A 71 3.18 14.79 13.03
C GLN A 71 1.72 14.55 13.41
N ARG A 72 1.23 15.29 14.41
CA ARG A 72 -0.19 15.40 14.72
C ARG A 72 -0.56 16.87 14.65
N LYS A 73 -1.64 17.18 13.92
CA LYS A 73 -2.29 18.49 14.01
C LYS A 73 -3.00 18.54 15.35
N VAL A 74 -2.68 19.53 16.17
CA VAL A 74 -3.33 19.80 17.45
C VAL A 74 -4.04 21.13 17.30
N ILE A 75 -5.33 21.17 17.62
CA ILE A 75 -6.11 22.40 17.66
C ILE A 75 -6.05 22.90 19.11
N GLY A 76 -5.72 24.17 19.30
CA GLY A 76 -5.69 24.82 20.60
C GLY A 76 -6.29 26.21 20.52
N ALA A 77 -6.76 26.73 21.64
CA ALA A 77 -7.27 28.10 21.71
C ALA A 77 -6.12 29.13 21.52
N PRO A 78 -6.40 30.34 21.03
CA PRO A 78 -5.40 31.39 20.93
C PRO A 78 -4.72 31.65 22.29
N GLY A 79 -3.39 31.55 22.34
CA GLY A 79 -2.60 31.73 23.57
C GLY A 79 -2.40 30.46 24.42
N GLU A 80 -3.03 29.34 24.05
CA GLU A 80 -2.85 28.07 24.76
C GLU A 80 -1.44 27.49 24.53
N LYS A 81 -0.76 27.12 25.61
CA LYS A 81 0.55 26.46 25.54
C LYS A 81 0.38 25.00 25.13
N ILE A 82 0.41 24.72 23.84
CA ILE A 82 0.34 23.35 23.32
C ILE A 82 1.55 22.55 23.82
N LYS A 83 1.29 21.39 24.44
CA LYS A 83 2.34 20.47 24.90
C LYS A 83 3.17 19.98 23.71
N GLN A 84 4.43 20.40 23.66
CA GLN A 84 5.38 19.89 22.69
C GLN A 84 5.71 18.43 23.01
N ARG A 85 5.60 17.54 22.02
CA ARG A 85 5.98 16.13 22.16
C ARG A 85 7.42 15.97 21.71
N THR A 86 8.27 15.44 22.57
CA THR A 86 9.68 15.19 22.27
C THR A 86 9.98 13.69 22.31
N CYS A 87 10.91 13.26 21.46
CA CYS A 87 11.48 11.92 21.49
C CYS A 87 12.97 12.02 21.13
N ARG A 88 13.81 11.17 21.72
CA ARG A 88 15.28 11.20 21.50
C ARG A 88 15.66 10.93 20.03
N SER A 89 14.94 10.04 19.36
CA SER A 89 15.12 9.75 17.93
C SER A 89 13.86 9.13 17.32
N LYS A 90 13.54 9.56 16.10
CA LYS A 90 12.39 9.05 15.33
C LYS A 90 12.57 7.59 14.91
N ARG A 91 13.81 7.09 14.84
CA ARG A 91 14.12 5.71 14.44
C ARG A 91 13.62 4.67 15.44
N HIS A 92 13.50 5.03 16.71
CA HIS A 92 13.06 4.14 17.79
C HIS A 92 11.57 4.26 18.11
N LEU A 93 10.80 4.98 17.29
CA LEU A 93 9.35 4.98 17.45
C LEU A 93 8.85 3.56 17.22
N LEU A 94 8.07 3.06 18.19
CA LEU A 94 7.44 1.75 18.07
C LEU A 94 6.61 1.71 16.78
N LYS A 95 6.89 0.68 15.99
CA LYS A 95 6.23 0.38 14.72
C LYS A 95 5.81 -1.07 14.75
N VAL A 96 4.61 -1.34 14.26
CA VAL A 96 4.04 -2.68 14.14
C VAL A 96 3.82 -2.95 12.66
N MET A 97 4.24 -4.12 12.21
CA MET A 97 4.07 -4.56 10.83
C MET A 97 2.79 -5.37 10.70
N PHE A 98 2.08 -5.16 9.60
CA PHE A 98 0.88 -5.91 9.27
C PHE A 98 0.94 -6.36 7.81
N PRO A 99 0.88 -7.68 7.52
CA PRO A 99 0.58 -8.14 6.17
C PRO A 99 -0.83 -7.69 5.79
N SER A 100 -0.96 -7.16 4.59
CA SER A 100 -2.24 -6.80 3.98
C SER A 100 -2.36 -7.44 2.62
N ALA A 101 -3.56 -7.95 2.32
CA ALA A 101 -3.88 -8.55 1.04
C ALA A 101 -5.00 -7.79 0.35
N VAL A 102 -4.81 -7.53 -0.94
CA VAL A 102 -5.76 -6.80 -1.79
C VAL A 102 -5.87 -7.53 -3.13
N ALA A 103 -7.07 -7.75 -3.60
CA ALA A 103 -7.37 -8.21 -4.95
C ALA A 103 -7.96 -7.07 -5.78
N ARG A 104 -8.12 -7.30 -7.09
CA ARG A 104 -8.75 -6.33 -7.98
C ARG A 104 -10.21 -6.11 -7.61
N THR A 105 -10.61 -4.83 -7.55
CA THR A 105 -12.02 -4.42 -7.42
C THR A 105 -12.85 -4.98 -8.56
N ARG A 106 -13.98 -5.61 -8.25
CA ARG A 106 -14.89 -6.22 -9.25
C ARG A 106 -16.32 -6.29 -8.75
N TRP A 107 -17.27 -6.43 -9.66
CA TRP A 107 -18.65 -6.76 -9.31
C TRP A 107 -18.73 -8.18 -8.74
N ASP A 108 -19.44 -8.34 -7.62
CA ASP A 108 -19.75 -9.62 -6.99
C ASP A 108 -21.22 -9.96 -7.28
N ASP A 109 -21.45 -10.92 -8.17
CA ASP A 109 -22.78 -11.32 -8.59
C ASP A 109 -23.57 -12.05 -7.48
N SER A 110 -22.89 -12.69 -6.52
CA SER A 110 -23.59 -13.37 -5.43
C SER A 110 -24.22 -12.38 -4.44
N LYS A 111 -23.55 -11.24 -4.23
CA LYS A 111 -23.97 -10.18 -3.31
C LYS A 111 -24.64 -9.00 -3.99
N GLN A 112 -24.60 -8.94 -5.32
CA GLN A 112 -25.08 -7.81 -6.12
C GLN A 112 -24.44 -6.48 -5.66
N GLU A 113 -23.13 -6.50 -5.41
CA GLU A 113 -22.39 -5.33 -4.94
C GLU A 113 -20.97 -5.27 -5.53
N TRP A 114 -20.34 -4.11 -5.45
CA TRP A 114 -18.93 -3.96 -5.84
C TRP A 114 -18.02 -4.43 -4.69
N PHE A 115 -17.23 -5.47 -4.94
CA PHE A 115 -16.13 -5.83 -4.06
C PHE A 115 -15.01 -4.78 -4.18
N ASP A 116 -14.69 -4.13 -3.07
CA ASP A 116 -13.71 -3.04 -2.99
C ASP A 116 -12.25 -3.51 -3.13
N GLY A 117 -12.01 -4.81 -3.26
CA GLY A 117 -10.69 -5.41 -3.40
C GLY A 117 -9.99 -5.70 -2.07
N LYS A 118 -10.52 -5.22 -0.93
CA LYS A 118 -9.87 -5.41 0.37
C LYS A 118 -10.15 -6.82 0.89
N ILE A 119 -9.11 -7.65 1.00
CA ILE A 119 -9.25 -8.99 1.58
C ILE A 119 -9.03 -8.94 3.09
N GLY A 120 -7.97 -8.26 3.54
CA GLY A 120 -7.72 -8.12 4.96
C GLY A 120 -6.36 -7.57 5.32
N THR A 121 -6.21 -7.27 6.60
CA THR A 121 -4.98 -6.85 7.25
C THR A 121 -4.87 -7.61 8.57
N TRP A 122 -3.77 -8.33 8.77
CA TRP A 122 -3.59 -9.20 9.94
C TRP A 122 -2.40 -8.74 10.78
N HIS A 123 -2.45 -9.00 12.09
CA HIS A 123 -1.29 -8.78 12.95
C HIS A 123 -0.17 -9.76 12.57
N PHE A 124 1.08 -9.40 12.75
CA PHE A 124 2.19 -10.34 12.52
C PHE A 124 2.33 -11.26 13.75
N THR A 125 1.74 -12.47 13.70
CA THR A 125 1.96 -13.55 14.68
C THR A 125 2.33 -14.85 13.95
N GLU A 126 3.04 -15.77 14.61
CA GLU A 126 3.48 -17.06 14.03
C GLU A 126 2.30 -17.87 13.44
N THR A 127 1.15 -17.84 14.11
CA THR A 127 -0.11 -18.46 13.67
C THR A 127 -0.75 -17.81 12.44
N ASN A 128 -0.44 -16.54 12.17
CA ASN A 128 -1.10 -15.79 11.09
C ASN A 128 -0.56 -16.12 9.70
N PHE A 129 0.67 -16.64 9.58
CA PHE A 129 1.22 -17.00 8.27
C PHE A 129 0.47 -18.18 7.64
N LEU A 130 0.21 -19.24 8.43
CA LEU A 130 -0.58 -20.39 8.00
C LEU A 130 -2.06 -20.03 7.77
N THR A 131 -2.59 -19.11 8.58
CA THR A 131 -3.95 -18.59 8.41
C THR A 131 -4.08 -17.81 7.11
N LEU A 132 -3.11 -16.94 6.81
CA LEU A 132 -3.05 -16.15 5.58
C LEU A 132 -2.96 -17.05 4.35
N GLN A 133 -2.05 -18.02 4.36
CA GLN A 133 -1.91 -18.97 3.26
C GLN A 133 -3.24 -19.70 2.97
N ARG A 134 -3.90 -20.23 4.01
CA ARG A 134 -5.21 -20.91 3.85
C ARG A 134 -6.32 -19.97 3.38
N CYS A 135 -6.35 -18.72 3.86
CA CYS A 135 -7.30 -17.72 3.38
C CYS A 135 -7.06 -17.42 1.89
N LEU A 136 -5.81 -17.23 1.47
CA LEU A 136 -5.43 -16.99 0.07
C LEU A 136 -5.81 -18.18 -0.83
N GLU A 137 -5.53 -19.41 -0.39
CA GLU A 137 -5.96 -20.63 -1.10
C GLU A 137 -7.49 -20.67 -1.25
N LYS A 138 -8.26 -20.32 -0.21
CA LYS A 138 -9.72 -20.29 -0.28
C LYS A 138 -10.27 -19.19 -1.17
N VAL A 139 -9.64 -18.02 -1.16
CA VAL A 139 -9.94 -16.91 -2.09
C VAL A 139 -9.72 -17.39 -3.52
N MET A 140 -8.57 -18.00 -3.82
CA MET A 140 -8.26 -18.53 -5.17
C MET A 140 -9.24 -19.63 -5.59
N LEU A 141 -9.58 -20.58 -4.71
CA LEU A 141 -10.57 -21.64 -4.98
C LEU A 141 -11.99 -21.13 -5.23
N ARG A 142 -12.29 -19.86 -4.90
CA ARG A 142 -13.57 -19.20 -5.14
C ARG A 142 -13.48 -18.14 -6.23
N ASN A 143 -12.49 -18.22 -7.13
CA ASN A 143 -12.23 -17.20 -8.15
C ASN A 143 -12.14 -15.78 -7.56
N GLY A 144 -11.65 -15.71 -6.33
CA GLY A 144 -11.50 -14.52 -5.51
C GLY A 144 -12.80 -13.93 -4.94
N GLY A 145 -13.91 -14.67 -4.94
CA GLY A 145 -15.09 -14.33 -4.16
C GLY A 145 -14.80 -14.34 -2.65
N ASN A 146 -15.59 -13.58 -1.88
CA ASN A 146 -15.46 -13.51 -0.42
C ASN A 146 -16.35 -14.50 0.34
N ASP A 147 -16.92 -15.47 -0.38
CA ASP A 147 -17.93 -16.40 0.13
C ASP A 147 -17.29 -17.69 0.66
N TYR A 148 -16.17 -17.55 1.36
CA TYR A 148 -15.46 -18.65 1.97
C TYR A 148 -15.62 -18.62 3.49
N LYS A 149 -15.92 -19.79 4.07
CA LYS A 149 -15.81 -19.95 5.52
C LYS A 149 -14.33 -19.95 5.86
N ILE A 150 -13.87 -18.95 6.59
CA ILE A 150 -12.53 -18.93 7.18
C ILE A 150 -12.43 -20.20 8.05
N PRO A 151 -11.55 -21.16 7.72
CA PRO A 151 -11.44 -22.37 8.52
C PRO A 151 -11.02 -21.97 9.92
N HIS A 152 -11.88 -22.24 10.90
CA HIS A 152 -11.59 -21.95 12.30
C HIS A 152 -10.46 -22.87 12.74
N MET A 153 -9.22 -22.37 12.71
CA MET A 153 -8.10 -23.09 13.30
C MET A 153 -8.29 -23.03 14.82
N LYS A 154 -8.44 -24.20 15.44
CA LYS A 154 -8.52 -24.29 16.91
C LYS A 154 -7.28 -23.58 17.45
N LYS A 155 -7.47 -22.67 18.40
CA LYS A 155 -6.41 -21.82 18.94
C LYS A 155 -5.27 -22.60 19.61
N ASP A 156 -5.44 -23.90 19.83
CA ASP A 156 -4.46 -24.75 20.48
C ASP A 156 -4.17 -25.98 19.60
N ALA A 157 -3.03 -25.93 18.89
CA ALA A 157 -2.16 -27.06 18.53
C ALA A 157 -1.03 -26.56 17.62
N LEU A 158 -0.18 -25.68 18.15
CA LEU A 158 1.24 -25.57 17.81
C LEU A 158 1.99 -25.28 19.11
#